data_AF-A0AAW0SSD2-F1
#
_entry.id   AF-A0AAW0SSD2-F1
#
_cell.length_a   1.000
_cell.length_b   1.000
_cell.length_c   1.000
_cell.angle_alpha   90.00
_cell.angle_beta   90.00
_cell.angle_gamma   90.00
#
_symmetry.space_group_name_H-M   'P 1'
#
loop_
_entity.id
_entity.type
_entity.pdbx_description
1 polymer ?
#
loop_
_entity_poly.entity_id
_entity_poly.type
_entity_poly.pdbx_seq_one_letter_code
_entity_poly.pdbx_strand_id
1 'polypeptide(L)'
;MTPERKKKLRLLLRKKAAEELKKEQERKAAERRKIIDQRCGQPKNLDGANEDDLRAIIKKYYDHCANLESEKYDIEMEIMRKDYEINELNIQVNDLRGKFIKPTLKKVSKYENKFAKLQKKAAEFNFRNQLKTVKKKEFELEDDKEKTTKPGWAAGGPGAAKKEGEEGAHPAEGEATAEEA
;
A
#
# COMPACT_ATOMS: atom_id res chain seq x y z
N MET A 1 4.56 27.13 13.56
CA MET A 1 4.59 25.79 12.92
C MET A 1 4.93 25.97 11.46
N THR A 2 6.00 25.38 10.93
CA THR A 2 6.38 25.60 9.52
C THR A 2 5.37 24.93 8.57
N PRO A 3 5.11 25.51 7.38
CA PRO A 3 4.19 24.93 6.39
C PRO A 3 4.53 23.49 6.01
N GLU A 4 5.82 23.19 5.93
CA GLU A 4 6.34 21.84 5.63
C GLU A 4 6.01 20.84 6.74
N ARG A 5 6.20 21.22 8.01
CA ARG A 5 5.84 20.38 9.16
C ARG A 5 4.34 20.10 9.20
N LYS A 6 3.49 21.10 8.90
CA LYS A 6 2.03 20.93 8.82
C LYS A 6 1.62 19.97 7.69
N LYS A 7 2.29 20.02 6.54
CA LYS A 7 2.04 19.11 5.41
C LYS A 7 2.47 17.68 5.75
N LYS A 8 3.65 17.50 6.34
CA LYS A 8 4.16 16.19 6.79
C LYS A 8 3.22 15.58 7.84
N LEU A 9 2.75 16.37 8.80
CA LEU A 9 1.81 15.90 9.82
C LEU A 9 0.46 15.45 9.24
N ARG A 10 -0.13 16.23 8.32
CA ARG A 10 -1.38 15.84 7.63
C ARG A 10 -1.22 14.55 6.83
N LEU A 11 -0.06 14.32 6.22
CA LEU A 11 0.22 13.08 5.51
C LEU A 11 0.27 11.89 6.47
N LEU A 12 0.98 12.04 7.60
CA LEU A 12 1.07 11.00 8.63
C LEU A 12 -0.30 10.67 9.24
N LEU A 13 -1.13 11.70 9.50
CA LEU A 13 -2.49 11.51 10.00
C LEU A 13 -3.36 10.70 9.03
N ARG A 14 -3.32 11.00 7.73
CA ARG A 14 -4.07 10.22 6.73
C ARG A 14 -3.56 8.79 6.59
N LYS A 15 -2.24 8.58 6.64
CA LYS A 15 -1.64 7.24 6.60
C LYS A 15 -2.09 6.42 7.81
N LYS A 16 -1.99 7.00 9.00
CA LYS A 16 -2.44 6.37 10.24
C LYS A 16 -3.94 6.07 10.21
N ALA A 17 -4.77 7.00 9.75
CA ALA A 17 -6.21 6.79 9.61
C ALA A 17 -6.55 5.65 8.61
N ALA A 18 -5.80 5.55 7.50
CA ALA A 18 -5.99 4.46 6.54
C ALA A 18 -5.57 3.10 7.12
N GLU A 19 -4.46 3.06 7.87
CA GLU A 19 -4.00 1.85 8.55
C GLU A 19 -4.98 1.42 9.65
N GLU A 20 -5.49 2.36 10.45
CA GLU A 20 -6.50 2.09 11.48
C GLU A 20 -7.82 1.60 10.87
N LEU A 21 -8.28 2.21 9.77
CA LEU A 21 -9.47 1.76 9.06
C LEU A 21 -9.33 0.32 8.56
N LYS A 22 -8.17 -0.04 7.99
CA LYS A 22 -7.90 -1.41 7.54
C LYS A 22 -7.88 -2.39 8.71
N LYS A 23 -7.21 -2.02 9.81
CA LYS A 23 -7.14 -2.85 11.03
C LYS A 23 -8.53 -3.06 11.65
N GLU A 24 -9.38 -2.04 11.63
CA GLU A 24 -10.76 -2.15 12.10
C GLU A 24 -11.60 -3.07 11.22
N GLN A 25 -11.45 -2.98 9.89
CA GLN A 25 -12.11 -3.89 8.95
C GLN A 25 -11.70 -5.35 9.21
N GLU A 26 -10.40 -5.60 9.39
CA GLU A 26 -9.88 -6.93 9.72
C GLU A 26 -10.42 -7.43 11.07
N ARG A 27 -10.49 -6.58 12.10
CA ARG A 27 -11.09 -6.91 13.39
C ARG A 27 -12.57 -7.26 13.25
N LYS A 28 -13.34 -6.44 12.52
CA LYS A 28 -14.78 -6.67 12.30
C LYS A 28 -15.03 -7.95 11.49
N ALA A 29 -14.17 -8.26 10.51
CA ALA A 29 -14.25 -9.50 9.75
C ALA A 29 -13.94 -10.73 10.62
N ALA A 30 -12.93 -10.65 11.47
CA ALA A 30 -12.60 -11.72 12.42
C ALA A 30 -13.72 -11.93 13.45
N GLU A 31 -14.29 -10.86 13.98
CA GLU A 31 -15.43 -10.92 14.89
C GLU A 31 -16.67 -11.50 14.21
N ARG A 32 -16.98 -11.08 12.99
CA ARG A 32 -18.05 -11.67 12.18
C ARG A 32 -17.85 -13.19 12.02
N ARG A 33 -16.63 -13.64 11.75
CA ARG A 33 -16.33 -15.08 11.64
C ARG A 33 -16.56 -15.80 12.96
N LYS A 34 -16.07 -15.25 14.08
CA LYS A 34 -16.30 -15.82 15.43
C LYS A 34 -17.78 -15.93 15.77
N ILE A 35 -18.57 -14.90 15.46
CA ILE A 35 -20.01 -14.90 15.73
C ILE A 35 -20.74 -15.95 14.88
N ILE A 36 -20.36 -16.09 13.60
CA ILE A 36 -20.93 -17.14 12.73
C ILE A 36 -20.59 -18.52 13.29
N ASP A 37 -19.35 -18.77 13.69
CA ASP A 37 -18.93 -20.05 14.26
C ASP A 37 -19.69 -20.37 15.56
N GLN A 38 -19.95 -19.36 16.40
CA GLN A 38 -20.75 -19.50 17.62
C GLN A 38 -22.24 -19.75 17.34
N ARG A 39 -22.82 -19.04 16.35
CA ARG A 39 -24.26 -19.11 16.04
C ARG A 39 -24.62 -20.37 15.25
N CYS A 40 -23.80 -20.77 14.30
CA CYS A 40 -24.04 -21.94 13.45
C CYS A 40 -23.57 -23.25 14.10
N GLY A 41 -22.63 -23.18 15.05
CA GLY A 41 -22.13 -24.34 15.78
C GLY A 41 -21.45 -25.38 14.88
N GLN A 42 -21.36 -26.62 15.39
CA GLN A 42 -20.86 -27.76 14.62
C GLN A 42 -21.99 -28.39 13.80
N PRO A 43 -21.69 -28.96 12.61
CA PRO A 43 -22.67 -29.70 11.84
C PRO A 43 -23.23 -30.86 12.68
N LYS A 44 -24.53 -31.14 12.57
CA LYS A 44 -25.11 -32.33 13.21
C LYS A 44 -24.43 -33.58 12.64
N ASN A 45 -24.07 -34.51 13.53
CA ASN A 45 -23.55 -35.80 13.10
C ASN A 45 -24.67 -36.61 12.43
N LEU A 46 -24.40 -37.10 11.23
CA LEU A 46 -25.32 -37.92 10.44
C LEU A 46 -24.90 -39.40 10.42
N ASP A 47 -23.69 -39.72 10.90
CA ASP A 47 -23.18 -41.08 10.91
C ASP A 47 -23.89 -41.89 12.00
N GLY A 48 -24.69 -42.88 11.57
CA GLY A 48 -25.45 -43.77 12.44
C GLY A 48 -26.83 -43.27 12.85
N ALA A 49 -27.35 -42.20 12.25
CA ALA A 49 -28.69 -41.70 12.52
C ALA A 49 -29.77 -42.60 11.91
N ASN A 50 -30.83 -42.91 12.67
CA ASN A 50 -31.98 -43.66 12.17
C ASN A 50 -32.89 -42.75 11.30
N GLU A 51 -33.81 -43.33 10.52
CA GLU A 51 -34.68 -42.57 9.62
C GLU A 51 -35.53 -41.53 10.36
N ASP A 52 -36.02 -41.87 11.55
CA ASP A 52 -36.79 -40.95 12.40
C ASP A 52 -35.93 -39.79 12.94
N ASP A 53 -34.67 -40.06 13.27
CA ASP A 53 -33.72 -39.03 13.72
C ASP A 53 -33.39 -38.06 12.59
N LEU A 54 -33.21 -38.56 11.37
CA LEU A 54 -32.98 -37.75 10.18
C LEU A 54 -34.18 -36.83 9.91
N ARG A 55 -35.42 -37.36 9.97
CA ARG A 55 -36.65 -36.57 9.82
C ARG A 55 -36.76 -35.48 10.89
N ALA A 56 -36.40 -35.78 12.14
CA ALA A 56 -36.40 -34.81 13.23
C ALA A 56 -35.33 -33.71 13.04
N ILE A 57 -34.14 -34.06 12.56
CA ILE A 57 -33.06 -33.10 12.25
C ILE A 57 -33.49 -32.14 11.13
N ILE A 58 -34.09 -32.65 10.05
CA ILE A 58 -34.56 -31.83 8.92
C ILE A 58 -35.61 -30.83 9.38
N LYS A 59 -36.61 -31.27 10.15
CA LYS A 59 -37.65 -30.36 10.70
C LYS A 59 -37.05 -29.26 11.56
N LYS A 60 -36.13 -29.61 12.47
CA LYS A 60 -35.43 -28.62 13.32
C LYS A 60 -34.65 -27.58 12.50
N TYR A 61 -33.97 -27.99 11.43
CA TYR A 61 -33.27 -27.05 10.55
C TYR A 61 -34.24 -26.16 9.77
N TYR A 62 -35.36 -26.71 9.30
CA TYR A 62 -36.39 -25.93 8.62
C TYR A 62 -36.98 -24.84 9.54
N ASP A 63 -37.39 -25.21 10.75
CA ASP A 63 -37.94 -24.27 11.74
C ASP A 63 -36.90 -23.20 12.11
N HIS A 64 -35.63 -23.59 12.26
CA HIS A 64 -34.56 -22.65 12.53
C HIS A 64 -34.34 -21.67 11.38
N CYS A 65 -34.33 -22.13 10.14
CA CYS A 65 -34.22 -21.27 8.95
C CYS A 65 -35.40 -20.30 8.83
N ALA A 66 -36.63 -20.76 9.10
CA ALA A 66 -37.82 -19.91 9.07
C ALA A 66 -37.73 -18.77 10.10
N ASN A 67 -37.30 -19.09 11.33
CA ASN A 67 -37.10 -18.07 12.37
C ASN A 67 -35.99 -17.08 12.01
N LEU A 68 -34.87 -17.57 11.45
CA LEU A 68 -33.78 -16.71 11.00
C LEU A 68 -34.20 -15.75 9.88
N GLU A 69 -35.05 -16.20 8.95
CA GLU A 69 -35.56 -15.34 7.87
C GLU A 69 -36.48 -14.24 8.44
N SER A 70 -37.30 -14.55 9.44
CA SER A 70 -38.11 -13.55 10.15
C SER A 70 -37.23 -12.49 10.82
N GLU A 71 -36.23 -12.91 11.61
CA GLU A 71 -35.31 -11.98 12.27
C GLU A 71 -34.53 -11.12 11.26
N LYS A 72 -34.11 -11.73 10.14
CA LYS A 72 -33.42 -11.03 9.06
C LYS A 72 -34.33 -9.95 8.46
N TYR A 73 -35.59 -10.28 8.18
CA TYR A 73 -36.56 -9.33 7.64
C TYR A 73 -36.72 -8.11 8.56
N ASP A 74 -36.89 -8.31 9.87
CA ASP A 74 -37.03 -7.22 10.84
C ASP A 74 -35.80 -6.29 10.82
N ILE A 75 -34.60 -6.87 10.81
CA ILE A 75 -33.34 -6.12 10.73
C ILE A 75 -33.23 -5.36 9.41
N GLU A 76 -33.60 -5.97 8.29
CA GLU A 76 -33.59 -5.31 6.97
C GLU A 76 -34.55 -4.12 6.93
N MET A 77 -35.76 -4.26 7.48
CA MET A 77 -36.72 -3.16 7.56
C MET A 77 -36.18 -2.00 8.40
N GLU A 78 -35.53 -2.30 9.53
CA GLU A 78 -34.87 -1.27 10.33
C GLU A 78 -33.74 -0.57 9.59
N ILE A 79 -32.91 -1.31 8.86
CA ILE A 79 -31.81 -0.74 8.06
C ILE A 79 -32.37 0.18 6.99
N MET A 80 -33.40 -0.25 6.25
CA MET A 80 -34.04 0.60 5.25
C MET A 80 -34.56 1.90 5.86
N ARG A 81 -35.25 1.83 7.00
CA ARG A 81 -35.73 3.03 7.71
C ARG A 81 -34.58 3.97 8.07
N LYS A 82 -33.48 3.44 8.61
CA LYS A 82 -32.27 4.21 8.96
C LYS A 82 -31.63 4.83 7.72
N ASP A 83 -31.58 4.12 6.59
CA ASP A 83 -31.05 4.64 5.32
C ASP A 83 -31.89 5.79 4.78
N TYR A 84 -33.22 5.69 4.87
CA TYR A 84 -34.13 6.79 4.52
C TYR A 84 -33.87 8.03 5.39
N GLU A 85 -33.75 7.83 6.71
CA GLU A 85 -33.47 8.91 7.66
C GLU A 85 -32.10 9.57 7.39
N ILE A 86 -31.05 8.77 7.13
CA ILE A 86 -29.74 9.29 6.74
C ILE A 86 -29.82 10.11 5.46
N ASN A 87 -30.56 9.63 4.46
CA ASN A 87 -30.72 10.35 3.20
C ASN A 87 -31.46 11.68 3.40
N GLU A 88 -32.53 11.68 4.19
CA GLU A 88 -33.26 12.91 4.53
C GLU A 88 -32.37 13.92 5.25
N LEU A 89 -31.65 13.48 6.29
CA LEU A 89 -30.70 14.33 7.02
C LEU A 89 -29.58 14.85 6.11
N ASN A 90 -29.09 14.03 5.18
CA ASN A 90 -28.07 14.44 4.21
C ASN A 90 -28.60 15.53 3.26
N ILE A 91 -29.85 15.41 2.79
CA ILE A 91 -30.51 16.45 2.00
C ILE A 91 -30.62 17.75 2.80
N GLN A 92 -31.12 17.69 4.03
CA GLN A 92 -31.25 18.86 4.91
C GLN A 92 -29.89 19.55 5.15
N VAL A 93 -28.84 18.79 5.44
CA VAL A 93 -27.47 19.33 5.61
C VAL A 93 -26.95 19.98 4.33
N ASN A 94 -27.24 19.40 3.16
CA ASN A 94 -26.83 19.98 1.88
C ASN A 94 -27.58 21.26 1.53
N ASP A 95 -28.87 21.35 1.82
CA ASP A 95 -29.67 22.56 1.62
C ASP A 95 -29.20 23.68 2.56
N LEU A 96 -28.88 23.37 3.82
CA LEU A 96 -28.30 24.31 4.78
C LEU A 96 -26.90 24.79 4.37
N ARG A 97 -26.08 23.92 3.80
CA ARG A 97 -24.74 24.26 3.28
C ARG A 97 -24.79 25.07 1.98
N GLY A 98 -25.98 25.17 1.38
CA GLY A 98 -26.27 25.85 0.13
C GLY A 98 -26.05 24.95 -1.10
N LYS A 99 -27.11 24.72 -1.87
CA LYS A 99 -27.09 23.97 -3.15
C LYS A 99 -26.07 24.52 -4.16
N PHE A 100 -25.69 25.79 -4.03
CA PHE A 100 -24.79 26.50 -4.93
C PHE A 100 -23.57 27.06 -4.19
N ILE A 101 -22.75 26.19 -3.60
CA ILE A 101 -21.38 26.56 -3.25
C ILE A 101 -20.65 26.74 -4.58
N LYS A 102 -20.58 27.97 -5.08
CA LYS A 102 -19.86 28.30 -6.32
C LYS A 102 -18.43 27.77 -6.17
N PRO A 103 -18.05 26.69 -6.88
CA PRO A 103 -16.71 26.16 -6.78
C PRO A 103 -15.78 27.28 -7.22
N THR A 104 -14.84 27.70 -6.38
CA THR A 104 -13.89 28.74 -6.78
C THR A 104 -13.13 28.22 -7.99
N LEU A 105 -13.38 28.82 -9.16
CA LEU A 105 -12.75 28.42 -10.42
C LEU A 105 -11.25 28.68 -10.29
N LYS A 106 -10.48 27.62 -10.00
CA LYS A 106 -9.03 27.69 -10.06
C LYS A 106 -8.64 27.59 -11.53
N LYS A 107 -7.77 28.50 -11.98
CA LYS A 107 -7.15 28.41 -13.31
C LYS A 107 -6.25 27.17 -13.32
N VAL A 108 -6.80 26.05 -13.78
CA VAL A 108 -6.03 24.82 -13.99
C VAL A 108 -5.60 24.82 -15.45
N SER A 109 -4.30 24.99 -15.72
CA SER A 109 -3.83 24.77 -17.09
C SER A 109 -3.93 23.28 -17.41
N LYS A 110 -4.54 22.93 -18.56
CA LYS A 110 -4.79 21.53 -18.98
C LYS A 110 -3.50 20.66 -19.01
N TYR A 111 -2.33 21.30 -19.05
CA TYR A 111 -1.04 20.63 -19.23
C TYR A 111 -0.08 20.74 -18.04
N GLU A 112 -0.26 21.63 -17.04
CA GLU A 112 0.67 21.72 -15.89
C GLU A 112 0.84 20.40 -15.15
N ASN A 113 -0.26 19.68 -14.90
CA ASN A 113 -0.20 18.43 -14.17
C ASN A 113 0.45 17.28 -14.98
N LYS A 114 0.46 17.39 -16.31
CA LYS A 114 1.18 16.45 -17.20
C LYS A 114 2.65 16.84 -17.32
N PHE A 115 2.98 18.13 -17.42
CA PHE A 115 4.34 18.66 -17.45
C PHE A 115 5.08 18.45 -16.13
N ALA A 116 4.42 18.67 -14.98
CA ALA A 116 5.01 18.42 -13.66
C ALA A 116 5.30 16.93 -13.42
N LYS A 117 4.50 16.02 -14.01
CA LYS A 117 4.80 14.57 -13.99
C LYS A 117 5.96 14.20 -14.91
N LEU A 118 6.05 14.82 -16.08
CA LEU A 118 7.20 14.66 -16.99
C LEU A 118 8.48 15.21 -16.37
N GLN A 119 8.44 16.39 -15.75
CA GLN A 119 9.58 16.99 -15.07
C GLN A 119 10.00 16.22 -13.82
N LYS A 120 9.08 15.64 -13.04
CA LYS A 120 9.44 14.79 -11.90
C LYS A 120 10.08 13.48 -12.35
N LYS A 121 9.53 12.82 -13.38
CA LYS A 121 10.14 11.60 -13.95
C LYS A 121 11.48 11.90 -14.61
N ALA A 122 11.60 13.02 -15.32
CA ALA A 122 12.86 13.47 -15.91
C ALA A 122 13.87 13.89 -14.83
N ALA A 123 13.44 14.53 -13.75
CA ALA A 123 14.31 14.89 -12.63
C ALA A 123 14.74 13.64 -11.84
N GLU A 124 13.85 12.69 -11.55
CA GLU A 124 14.21 11.40 -10.93
C GLU A 124 15.16 10.58 -11.82
N PHE A 125 14.95 10.60 -13.14
CA PHE A 125 15.83 9.93 -14.10
C PHE A 125 17.19 10.63 -14.25
N ASN A 126 17.22 11.96 -14.33
CA ASN A 126 18.47 12.74 -14.42
C ASN A 126 19.25 12.72 -13.10
N PHE A 127 18.61 12.83 -11.93
CA PHE A 127 19.32 12.79 -10.64
C PHE A 127 19.91 11.40 -10.40
N ARG A 128 19.17 10.33 -10.71
CA ARG A 128 19.65 8.95 -10.49
C ARG A 128 20.70 8.50 -11.51
N ASN A 129 20.64 8.98 -12.76
CA ASN A 129 21.67 8.68 -13.77
C ASN A 129 22.92 9.58 -13.67
N GLN A 130 22.80 10.83 -13.19
CA GLN A 130 23.95 11.73 -13.02
C GLN A 130 24.71 11.53 -11.70
N LEU A 131 24.11 10.85 -10.72
CA LEU A 131 24.83 10.36 -9.55
C LEU A 131 25.65 9.13 -9.94
N LYS A 132 26.98 9.31 -10.07
CA LYS A 132 27.90 8.17 -10.10
C LYS A 132 27.76 7.40 -8.79
N THR A 133 27.04 6.28 -8.79
CA THR A 133 27.13 5.33 -7.68
C THR A 133 28.57 4.84 -7.62
N VAL A 134 29.26 5.12 -6.53
CA VAL A 134 30.64 4.67 -6.32
C VAL A 134 30.59 3.15 -6.20
N LYS A 135 30.96 2.42 -7.25
CA LYS A 135 31.22 0.98 -7.22
C LYS A 135 32.57 0.69 -6.53
N LYS A 136 32.77 1.20 -5.31
CA LYS A 136 33.80 0.70 -4.41
C LYS A 136 33.08 -0.20 -3.40
N LYS A 137 33.46 -1.47 -3.37
CA LYS A 137 33.00 -2.47 -2.40
C LYS A 137 33.42 -2.18 -0.93
N GLU A 138 33.94 -0.99 -0.64
CA GLU A 138 34.41 -0.59 0.70
C GLU A 138 33.38 0.22 1.51
N PHE A 139 32.25 0.62 0.93
CA PHE A 139 31.21 1.39 1.63
C PHE A 139 29.83 0.71 1.65
N GLU A 140 29.75 -0.56 1.22
CA GLU A 140 28.61 -1.40 1.55
C GLU A 140 28.81 -1.87 2.99
N LEU A 141 27.90 -1.47 3.88
CA LEU A 141 27.91 -1.86 5.28
C LEU A 141 27.69 -3.39 5.33
N GLU A 142 28.77 -4.16 5.36
CA GLU A 142 28.76 -5.56 5.78
C GLU A 142 28.40 -5.58 7.27
N ASP A 143 27.10 -5.64 7.52
CA ASP A 143 26.55 -6.28 8.71
C ASP A 143 26.93 -7.76 8.60
N ASP A 144 28.05 -8.17 9.20
CA ASP A 144 28.14 -9.50 9.81
C ASP A 144 29.32 -9.63 10.79
N LYS A 145 28.99 -10.29 11.89
CA LYS A 145 29.92 -10.69 12.95
C LYS A 145 30.95 -11.67 12.41
N GLU A 146 32.10 -11.69 13.08
CA GLU A 146 33.15 -12.73 13.05
C GLU A 146 34.19 -12.65 11.91
N LYS A 147 35.40 -12.17 12.21
CA LYS A 147 36.57 -12.99 12.64
C LYS A 147 37.83 -12.14 12.63
N THR A 148 38.55 -12.21 13.74
CA THR A 148 39.86 -11.64 13.99
C THR A 148 40.93 -12.21 13.06
N THR A 149 41.47 -11.40 12.15
CA THR A 149 42.81 -11.63 11.57
C THR A 149 43.54 -10.29 11.48
N LYS A 150 44.69 -10.21 12.15
CA LYS A 150 45.51 -9.00 12.20
C LYS A 150 46.03 -8.65 10.78
N PRO A 151 45.91 -7.39 10.33
CA PRO A 151 46.32 -6.99 8.98
C PRO A 151 47.85 -6.90 8.81
N GLY A 152 48.34 -7.28 7.63
CA GLY A 152 49.75 -7.52 7.27
C GLY A 152 50.70 -6.32 7.22
N TRP A 153 50.37 -5.19 7.85
CA TRP A 153 51.31 -4.07 8.04
C TRP A 153 52.20 -4.25 9.28
N ALA A 154 51.96 -5.29 10.08
CA ALA A 154 52.78 -5.68 11.23
C ALA A 154 54.06 -6.47 10.87
N ALA A 155 54.44 -6.55 9.59
CA ALA A 155 55.63 -7.26 9.13
C ALA A 155 56.51 -6.38 8.21
N GLY A 156 57.31 -5.50 8.83
CA GLY A 156 58.70 -5.21 8.45
C GLY A 156 59.05 -4.48 7.13
N GLY A 157 59.45 -3.21 7.25
CA GLY A 157 60.76 -2.69 6.78
C GLY A 157 60.96 -2.26 5.31
N PRO A 158 61.75 -1.20 5.01
CA PRO A 158 61.73 -0.44 3.75
C PRO A 158 62.77 -0.89 2.71
N GLY A 159 62.49 -0.74 1.40
CA GLY A 159 63.53 -0.84 0.36
C GLY A 159 63.06 -0.99 -1.09
N ALA A 160 63.32 0.06 -1.88
CA ALA A 160 63.83 0.04 -3.25
C ALA A 160 62.91 -0.16 -4.50
N ALA A 161 63.16 0.78 -5.45
CA ALA A 161 63.04 0.73 -6.92
C ALA A 161 61.63 0.77 -7.55
N LYS A 162 61.17 1.84 -8.23
CA LYS A 162 61.69 2.67 -9.37
C LYS A 162 61.56 2.01 -10.76
N LYS A 163 60.66 2.56 -11.60
CA LYS A 163 60.80 2.95 -13.03
C LYS A 163 59.39 3.29 -13.61
N GLU A 164 59.08 4.53 -13.99
CA GLU A 164 59.45 5.27 -15.24
C GLU A 164 58.97 4.53 -16.51
N GLY A 165 57.91 5.03 -17.17
CA GLY A 165 57.94 5.80 -18.44
C GLY A 165 57.00 5.07 -19.44
N GLU A 166 56.43 5.61 -20.52
CA GLU A 166 56.55 6.85 -21.28
C GLU A 166 55.40 6.88 -22.33
N GLU A 167 55.15 8.09 -22.83
CA GLU A 167 54.38 8.65 -23.96
C GLU A 167 53.73 7.83 -25.11
N GLY A 168 52.79 8.51 -25.79
CA GLY A 168 52.49 8.36 -27.23
C GLY A 168 50.99 8.13 -27.52
N ALA A 169 50.18 9.15 -27.79
CA ALA A 169 49.98 9.84 -29.08
C ALA A 169 49.07 9.09 -30.09
N HIS A 170 48.11 9.85 -30.64
CA HIS A 170 47.01 9.54 -31.58
C HIS A 170 47.43 8.82 -32.89
N PRO A 171 46.47 8.20 -33.62
CA PRO A 171 45.67 8.86 -34.69
C PRO A 171 44.16 8.48 -34.61
N ALA A 172 43.15 9.27 -34.99
CA ALA A 172 42.78 9.87 -36.29
C ALA A 172 42.37 8.85 -37.37
N GLU A 173 41.32 9.20 -38.14
CA GLU A 173 40.54 8.45 -39.15
C GLU A 173 39.31 7.72 -38.58
N GLY A 174 38.07 7.89 -39.03
CA GLY A 174 37.52 8.54 -40.22
C GLY A 174 36.59 7.56 -40.92
N GLU A 175 35.28 7.69 -40.82
CA GLU A 175 34.36 7.18 -41.86
C GLU A 175 32.95 7.77 -41.71
N ALA A 176 32.46 8.27 -42.83
CA ALA A 176 31.09 8.69 -43.06
C ALA A 176 30.32 7.53 -43.68
N THR A 177 29.09 7.29 -43.25
CA THR A 177 28.04 6.71 -44.11
C THR A 177 26.69 7.30 -43.74
N ALA A 178 25.94 7.61 -44.80
CA ALA A 178 24.62 8.19 -44.84
C ALA A 178 23.54 7.09 -44.93
N GLU A 179 22.29 7.54 -45.09
CA GLU A 179 21.08 6.79 -45.52
C GLU A 179 20.41 5.89 -44.45
N GLU A 180 19.09 5.78 -44.33
CA GLU A 180 17.94 6.25 -45.13
C GLU A 180 16.66 6.16 -44.26
N ALA A 181 15.62 6.88 -44.70
CA ALA A 181 14.17 6.62 -44.58
C ALA A 181 13.54 6.08 -43.28
#